data_AF-A0A0A7GCH2-F1
#
_entry.id   AF-A0A0A7GCH2-F1
#
_cell.length_a   1.000
_cell.length_b   1.000
_cell.length_c   1.000
_cell.angle_alpha   90.00
_cell.angle_beta   90.00
_cell.angle_gamma   90.00
#
_symmetry.space_group_name_H-M   'P 1'
#
loop_
_entity.id
_entity.type
_entity.pdbx_description
1 polymer ?
#
loop_
_entity_poly.entity_id
_entity_poly.type
_entity_poly.pdbx_seq_one_letter_code
_entity_poly.pdbx_strand_id
1 'polypeptide(L)'
;MKNTGAEKFSNFNKFDMFIYGTTTSGATITKYLTANYTIVNELINPNIFDPGEIASANATVLLDNGTYVLQVCTPNAICNVLDFVVG
;
A
#
# COMPACT_ATOMS: atom_id res chain seq x y z
N MET A 1 -4.15 -2.05 6.20
CA MET A 1 -3.64 -0.69 6.50
C MET A 1 -4.65 0.01 7.41
N LYS A 2 -4.21 0.72 8.45
CA LYS A 2 -5.09 1.50 9.33
C LYS A 2 -4.94 2.99 9.02
N ASN A 3 -6.05 3.73 8.92
CA ASN A 3 -5.99 5.18 8.83
C ASN A 3 -5.69 5.74 10.23
N THR A 4 -4.46 6.17 10.48
CA THR A 4 -4.06 6.76 11.76
C THR A 4 -4.05 8.30 11.72
N GLY A 5 -4.33 8.89 10.56
CA GLY A 5 -4.38 10.35 10.38
C GLY A 5 -5.75 10.93 10.72
N ALA A 6 -5.89 12.25 10.51
CA ALA A 6 -7.15 12.98 10.69
C ALA A 6 -7.96 13.13 9.39
N GLU A 7 -7.35 12.82 8.24
CA GLU A 7 -7.99 12.95 6.93
C GLU A 7 -8.87 11.75 6.59
N LYS A 8 -9.89 12.03 5.77
CA LYS A 8 -10.84 11.05 5.25
C LYS A 8 -10.58 10.83 3.77
N PHE A 9 -10.64 9.59 3.32
CA PHE A 9 -10.44 9.27 1.91
C PHE A 9 -11.68 8.61 1.31
N SER A 10 -12.37 9.33 0.43
CA SER A 10 -13.55 8.82 -0.29
C SER A 10 -13.20 8.04 -1.56
N ASN A 11 -11.91 7.99 -1.94
CA ASN A 11 -11.47 7.32 -3.15
C ASN A 11 -10.03 6.81 -3.02
N PHE A 12 -9.85 5.50 -3.17
CA PHE A 12 -8.55 4.85 -3.15
C PHE A 12 -7.77 4.96 -4.47
N ASN A 13 -8.39 5.36 -5.58
CA ASN A 13 -7.72 5.49 -6.89
C ASN A 13 -6.62 6.56 -6.92
N LYS A 14 -6.55 7.40 -5.88
CA LYS A 14 -5.50 8.42 -5.72
C LYS A 14 -4.36 7.94 -4.81
N PHE A 15 -4.43 6.71 -4.32
CA PHE A 15 -3.36 6.11 -3.54
C PHE A 15 -2.34 5.53 -4.52
N ASP A 16 -1.07 5.76 -4.22
CA ASP A 16 0.02 5.13 -4.95
C ASP A 16 0.48 3.89 -4.18
N MET A 17 0.63 2.78 -4.89
CA MET A 17 1.28 1.58 -4.36
C MET A 17 2.42 1.19 -5.29
N PHE A 18 3.60 1.00 -4.74
CA PHE A 18 4.75 0.53 -5.50
C PHE A 18 5.70 -0.27 -4.63
N ILE A 19 6.49 -1.11 -5.29
CA ILE A 19 7.55 -1.89 -4.67
C ILE A 19 8.88 -1.44 -5.26
N TYR A 20 9.89 -1.30 -4.43
CA TYR A 20 11.27 -1.12 -4.89
C TYR A 20 12.24 -1.94 -4.04
N GLY A 21 13.40 -2.27 -4.59
CA GLY A 21 14.38 -3.08 -3.87
C GLY A 21 15.48 -3.60 -4.77
N THR A 22 16.17 -4.63 -4.28
CA THR A 22 17.32 -5.22 -4.95
C THR A 22 17.20 -6.74 -4.95
N THR A 23 17.39 -7.35 -6.12
CA THR A 23 17.45 -8.82 -6.27
C THR A 23 18.73 -9.37 -5.64
N THR A 24 18.78 -10.69 -5.40
CA THR A 24 20.01 -11.38 -4.96
C THR A 24 21.16 -11.26 -5.96
N SER A 25 20.87 -11.05 -7.25
CA SER A 25 21.87 -10.77 -8.29
C SER A 25 22.38 -9.32 -8.27
N GLY A 26 21.82 -8.45 -7.43
CA GLY A 26 22.21 -7.04 -7.31
C GLY A 26 21.45 -6.09 -8.23
N ALA A 27 20.45 -6.55 -8.97
CA ALA A 27 19.64 -5.69 -9.84
C ALA A 27 18.64 -4.87 -9.02
N THR A 28 18.58 -3.56 -9.26
CA THR A 28 17.56 -2.69 -8.65
C THR A 28 16.25 -2.81 -9.43
N ILE A 29 15.14 -2.95 -8.71
CA ILE A 29 13.80 -3.08 -9.26
C ILE A 29 12.90 -2.00 -8.65
N THR A 30 12.04 -1.40 -9.48
CA THR A 30 10.91 -0.58 -9.05
C THR A 30 9.68 -0.98 -9.88
N LYS A 31 8.55 -1.26 -9.22
CA LYS A 31 7.29 -1.66 -9.85
C LYS A 31 6.12 -0.91 -9.23
N TYR A 32 5.36 -0.20 -10.06
CA TYR A 32 4.06 0.35 -9.67
C TYR A 32 3.01 -0.78 -9.66
N LEU A 33 2.14 -0.76 -8.66
CA LEU A 33 1.11 -1.76 -8.44
C LEU A 33 -0.27 -1.13 -8.55
N THR A 34 -1.18 -1.85 -9.21
CA THR A 34 -2.60 -1.60 -9.09
C THR A 34 -3.15 -2.50 -8.00
N ALA A 35 -3.73 -1.88 -6.96
CA ALA A 35 -4.31 -2.60 -5.84
C ALA A 35 -5.82 -2.42 -5.79
N ASN A 36 -6.52 -3.49 -5.40
CA ASN A 36 -7.92 -3.43 -5.03
C ASN A 36 -8.04 -3.17 -3.53
N TYR A 37 -8.80 -2.14 -3.16
CA TYR A 37 -8.98 -1.73 -1.78
C TYR A 37 -10.38 -2.06 -1.28
N THR A 38 -10.50 -2.46 -0.01
CA THR A 38 -11.78 -2.73 0.64
C THR A 38 -11.69 -2.32 2.10
N ILE A 39 -12.61 -1.47 2.57
CA ILE A 39 -12.72 -1.13 3.99
C ILE A 39 -13.28 -2.36 4.71
N VAL A 40 -12.50 -2.94 5.61
CA VAL A 40 -12.85 -4.18 6.33
C VAL A 40 -13.34 -3.91 7.74
N ASN A 41 -13.07 -2.73 8.28
CA ASN A 41 -13.62 -2.26 9.56
C ASN A 41 -14.11 -0.83 9.38
N GLU A 42 -15.35 -0.72 8.92
CA GLU A 42 -16.07 0.54 8.71
C GLU A 42 -16.82 0.93 9.98
N LEU A 43 -16.74 2.21 10.35
CA LEU A 43 -17.26 2.72 11.62
C LEU A 43 -18.48 3.62 11.45
N ILE A 44 -18.42 4.59 10.51
CA ILE A 44 -19.41 5.67 10.46
C ILE A 44 -19.90 5.93 9.04
N ASN A 45 -19.00 6.23 8.09
CA ASN A 45 -19.38 6.71 6.76
C ASN A 45 -19.18 5.62 5.70
N PRO A 46 -20.26 5.13 5.07
CA PRO A 46 -20.16 4.09 4.06
C PRO A 46 -19.20 4.45 2.91
N ASN A 47 -18.25 3.57 2.64
CA ASN A 47 -17.23 3.69 1.59
C ASN A 47 -16.29 4.91 1.72
N ILE A 48 -16.24 5.56 2.89
CA ILE A 48 -15.26 6.61 3.18
C ILE A 48 -14.28 6.07 4.20
N PHE A 49 -13.00 6.03 3.85
CA PHE A 49 -11.96 5.55 4.75
C PHE A 49 -11.65 6.60 5.83
N ASP A 50 -12.38 6.53 6.93
CA ASP A 50 -12.32 7.46 8.04
C ASP A 50 -11.10 7.22 8.96
N PRO A 51 -10.68 8.22 9.75
CA PRO A 51 -9.74 8.04 10.85
C PRO A 51 -10.11 6.87 11.77
N GLY A 52 -9.15 5.98 12.02
CA GLY A 52 -9.30 4.80 12.87
C GLY A 52 -9.73 3.53 12.14
N GLU A 53 -10.24 3.64 10.92
CA GLU A 53 -10.70 2.49 10.13
C GLU A 53 -9.55 1.66 9.56
N ILE A 54 -9.88 0.45 9.10
CA ILE A 54 -8.93 -0.47 8.49
C ILE A 54 -9.40 -0.82 7.08
N ALA A 55 -8.50 -0.67 6.11
CA ALA A 55 -8.68 -1.14 4.74
C ALA A 55 -7.70 -2.28 4.41
N SER A 56 -8.21 -3.29 3.73
CA SER A 56 -7.41 -4.29 3.04
C SER A 56 -7.02 -3.79 1.66
N ALA A 57 -5.79 -4.07 1.24
CA ALA A 57 -5.28 -3.74 -0.09
C ALA A 57 -4.65 -5.01 -0.68
N ASN A 58 -5.16 -5.44 -1.82
CA ASN A 58 -4.71 -6.66 -2.50
C ASN A 58 -4.12 -6.31 -3.85
N ALA A 59 -2.87 -6.72 -4.08
CA ALA A 59 -2.16 -6.60 -5.35
C ALA A 59 -1.38 -7.89 -5.63
N THR A 60 -1.16 -8.19 -6.92
CA THR A 60 -0.39 -9.36 -7.35
C THR A 60 0.78 -8.88 -8.20
N VAL A 61 1.97 -9.41 -7.92
CA VAL A 61 3.21 -9.04 -8.60
C VAL A 61 4.17 -10.23 -8.60
N LEU A 62 4.90 -10.42 -9.69
CA LEU A 62 6.00 -11.37 -9.76
C LEU A 62 7.30 -10.67 -9.35
N LEU A 63 8.03 -11.27 -8.41
CA LEU A 63 9.31 -10.78 -7.90
C LEU A 63 10.31 -11.93 -7.89
N ASP A 64 11.55 -11.63 -8.27
CA ASP A 64 12.67 -12.55 -8.09
C ASP A 64 13.12 -12.54 -6.62
N ASN A 65 13.95 -13.50 -6.23
CA ASN A 65 14.53 -13.52 -4.89
C ASN A 65 15.32 -12.23 -4.62
N GLY A 66 15.11 -11.63 -3.46
CA GLY A 66 15.67 -10.32 -3.12
C GLY A 66 15.07 -9.69 -1.87
N THR A 67 15.50 -8.47 -1.57
CA THR A 67 14.97 -7.65 -0.48
C THR A 67 14.24 -6.46 -1.06
N TYR A 68 13.02 -6.22 -0.58
CA TYR A 68 12.09 -5.25 -1.15
C TYR A 68 11.41 -4.42 -0.09
N VAL A 69 10.94 -3.26 -0.50
CA VAL A 69 10.07 -2.37 0.26
C VAL A 69 8.77 -2.22 -0.51
N LEU A 70 7.65 -2.54 0.11
CA LEU A 70 6.32 -2.15 -0.36
C LEU A 70 5.98 -0.79 0.25
N GLN A 71 5.72 0.19 -0.60
CA GLN A 71 5.32 1.52 -0.19
C GLN A 71 3.89 1.82 -0.67
N VAL A 72 3.07 2.34 0.23
CA VAL A 72 1.72 2.83 -0.05
C VAL A 72 1.63 4.28 0.40
N CYS A 73 1.29 5.18 -0.51
CA CYS A 73 1.15 6.61 -0.24
C CYS A 73 -0.28 7.08 -0.44
N THR A 74 -0.74 7.93 0.47
CA THR A 74 -2.01 8.65 0.37
C THR A 74 -1.86 9.91 -0.49
N PRO A 75 -2.97 10.50 -0.98
CA PRO A 75 -2.93 11.72 -1.79
C PRO A 75 -2.32 12.96 -1.11
N ASN A 76 -2.30 12.97 0.22
CA ASN A 76 -1.67 14.02 1.03
C ASN A 76 -0.19 13.72 1.34
N ALA A 77 0.45 12.85 0.56
CA ALA A 77 1.87 12.50 0.62
C ALA A 77 2.33 11.79 1.91
N ILE A 78 1.41 11.19 2.68
CA ILE A 78 1.77 10.34 3.82
C ILE A 78 1.95 8.91 3.31
N CYS A 79 3.11 8.31 3.56
CA CYS A 79 3.41 6.96 3.10
C CYS A 79 3.59 5.99 4.28
N ASN A 80 3.14 4.75 4.08
CA ASN A 80 3.51 3.62 4.91
C ASN A 80 4.41 2.70 4.10
N VAL A 81 5.39 2.11 4.77
CA VAL A 81 6.35 1.18 4.17
C VAL A 81 6.33 -0.16 4.90
N LEU A 82 6.65 -1.21 4.16
CA LEU A 82 6.84 -2.56 4.68
C LEU A 82 8.04 -3.18 3.98
N ASP A 83 9.10 -3.45 4.75
CA ASP A 83 10.26 -4.21 4.29
C ASP A 83 9.95 -5.72 4.32
N PHE A 84 10.35 -6.44 3.27
CA PHE A 84 10.20 -7.89 3.18
C PHE A 84 11.28 -8.53 2.30
N VAL A 85 11.44 -9.84 2.44
CA VAL A 85 12.40 -10.65 1.67
C VAL A 85 11.65 -11.72 0.90
N VAL A 86 12.02 -11.91 -0.37
CA VAL A 86 11.59 -13.04 -1.21
C VAL A 86 12.79 -13.96 -1.39
N GLY A 87 12.65 -15.25 -1.08
CA GLY A 87 13.74 -16.22 -1.06
C GLY A 87 13.25 -17.63 -1.35
#